data_AF-A0A8T4LNU0-F1
#
_entry.id   AF-A0A8T4LNU0-F1
#
_cell.length_a   1.000
_cell.length_b   1.000
_cell.length_c   1.000
_cell.angle_alpha   90.00
_cell.angle_beta   90.00
_cell.angle_gamma   90.00
#
_symmetry.space_group_name_H-M   'P 1'
#
loop_
_entity.id
_entity.type
_entity.pdbx_description
1 polymer ?
#
loop_
_entity_poly.entity_id
_entity_poly.type
_entity_poly.pdbx_seq_one_letter_code
_entity_poly.pdbx_strand_id
1 'polypeptide(L)'
;MHNTKLFARMRTATQQLRPTRLRETLVEGARLLKEARSIRDDDTKTDSDAIRRRLFVKFTAALAVSEVASSYICSPIAGMSVQYASGNPYHGIWATVLGDYTSALVSFHVTWAALNAGYYASFLTKARTFASDAFSFIKIHASASLPVYAIGATLSAIAITAVDFFSTTLAYKFPLPILTISIELFVCEAIFLSLLMRPSIELISRIGASYATYLETRNGSPKIDTTVSDAANVN
;
A
#
# COMPACT_ATOMS: atom_id res chain seq x y z
N MET A 1 -25.20 12.45 9.62
CA MET A 1 -25.09 11.31 10.57
C MET A 1 -24.60 9.98 9.94
N HIS A 2 -24.27 9.91 8.64
CA HIS A 2 -23.83 8.64 7.99
C HIS A 2 -22.30 8.37 8.09
N ASN A 3 -21.47 9.42 8.19
CA ASN A 3 -20.01 9.27 8.29
C ASN A 3 -19.55 8.67 9.62
N THR A 4 -20.28 8.89 10.72
CA THR A 4 -19.90 8.38 12.06
C THR A 4 -19.93 6.86 12.17
N LYS A 5 -20.80 6.16 11.42
CA LYS A 5 -20.82 4.69 11.37
C LYS A 5 -19.66 4.11 10.57
N LEU A 6 -19.21 4.80 9.51
CA LEU A 6 -18.03 4.42 8.74
C LEU A 6 -16.76 4.63 9.57
N PHE A 7 -16.63 5.79 10.23
CA PHE A 7 -15.53 6.08 11.16
C PHE A 7 -15.51 5.14 12.35
N ALA A 8 -16.67 4.74 12.90
CA ALA A 8 -16.74 3.75 13.97
C ALA A 8 -16.27 2.38 13.47
N ARG A 9 -16.72 1.90 12.31
CA ARG A 9 -16.25 0.64 11.72
C ARG A 9 -14.76 0.67 11.36
N MET A 10 -14.27 1.81 10.89
CA MET A 10 -12.85 2.01 10.61
C MET A 10 -12.02 2.01 11.89
N ARG A 11 -12.49 2.65 12.97
CA ARG A 11 -11.87 2.63 14.30
C ARG A 11 -11.90 1.23 14.91
N THR A 12 -12.98 0.48 14.73
CA THR A 12 -13.06 -0.92 15.14
C THR A 12 -12.13 -1.80 14.30
N ALA A 13 -11.98 -1.55 13.00
CA ALA A 13 -11.00 -2.23 12.15
C ALA A 13 -9.55 -1.88 12.54
N THR A 14 -9.26 -0.63 12.89
CA THR A 14 -7.94 -0.22 13.42
C THR A 14 -7.67 -0.77 14.82
N GLN A 15 -8.71 -0.99 15.64
CA GLN A 15 -8.61 -1.65 16.95
C GLN A 15 -8.57 -3.18 16.85
N GLN A 16 -9.02 -3.76 15.73
CA GLN A 16 -8.99 -5.20 15.43
C GLN A 16 -7.74 -5.64 14.65
N LEU A 17 -6.95 -4.70 14.13
CA LEU A 17 -5.57 -4.93 13.72
C LEU A 17 -4.70 -5.10 14.98
N ARG A 18 -4.95 -6.21 15.69
CA ARG A 18 -3.96 -6.78 16.59
C ARG A 18 -2.81 -7.31 15.72
N PRO A 19 -1.55 -7.20 16.18
CA PRO A 19 -0.41 -7.86 15.56
C PRO A 19 -0.45 -9.38 15.84
N THR A 20 -1.55 -10.03 15.45
CA THR A 20 -1.71 -11.48 15.55
C THR A 20 -1.24 -12.10 14.25
N ARG A 21 0.02 -12.56 14.28
CA ARG A 21 0.65 -13.53 13.38
C ARG A 21 0.61 -13.15 11.89
N LEU A 22 1.79 -12.87 11.32
CA LEU A 22 2.13 -12.84 9.89
C LEU A 22 1.17 -13.60 8.94
N ARG A 23 0.78 -14.83 9.32
CA ARG A 23 -0.17 -15.67 8.57
C ARG A 23 -1.56 -15.05 8.42
N GLU A 24 -2.12 -14.43 9.45
CA GLU A 24 -3.43 -13.77 9.40
C GLU A 24 -3.38 -12.54 8.50
N THR A 25 -2.31 -11.73 8.59
CA THR A 25 -2.05 -10.59 7.69
C THR A 25 -1.87 -11.04 6.24
N LEU A 26 -1.14 -12.13 5.98
CA LEU A 26 -0.96 -12.69 4.64
C LEU A 26 -2.26 -13.25 4.06
N VAL A 27 -3.05 -13.97 4.88
CA VAL A 27 -4.35 -14.53 4.48
C VAL A 27 -5.34 -13.41 4.20
N GLU A 28 -5.38 -12.38 5.05
CA GLU A 28 -6.25 -11.23 4.87
C GLU A 28 -5.83 -10.38 3.66
N GLY A 29 -4.54 -10.16 3.44
CA GLY A 29 -4.02 -9.49 2.25
C GLY A 29 -4.37 -10.26 0.96
N ALA A 30 -4.24 -11.59 0.97
CA ALA A 30 -4.66 -12.43 -0.15
C ALA A 30 -6.17 -12.40 -0.38
N ARG A 31 -6.97 -12.38 0.70
CA ARG A 31 -8.44 -12.24 0.65
C ARG A 31 -8.83 -10.90 0.03
N LEU A 32 -8.24 -9.80 0.50
CA LEU A 32 -8.48 -8.45 -0.01
C LEU A 32 -8.04 -8.31 -1.46
N LEU A 33 -6.91 -8.89 -1.86
CA LEU A 33 -6.47 -8.90 -3.25
C LEU A 33 -7.43 -9.68 -4.14
N LYS A 34 -7.91 -10.85 -3.68
CA LYS A 34 -8.91 -11.64 -4.42
C LYS A 34 -10.22 -10.88 -4.57
N GLU A 35 -10.68 -10.24 -3.50
CA GLU A 35 -11.88 -9.38 -3.51
C GLU A 35 -11.69 -8.23 -4.50
N ALA A 36 -10.58 -7.50 -4.42
CA ALA A 36 -10.27 -6.38 -5.31
C ALA A 36 -10.18 -6.80 -6.79
N ARG A 37 -9.59 -7.96 -7.10
CA ARG A 37 -9.50 -8.51 -8.47
C ARG A 37 -10.85 -8.94 -9.02
N SER A 38 -11.80 -9.32 -8.18
CA SER A 38 -13.14 -9.73 -8.60
C SER A 38 -14.02 -8.55 -9.04
N ILE A 39 -13.65 -7.32 -8.68
CA ILE A 39 -14.38 -6.11 -9.03
C ILE A 39 -14.05 -5.74 -10.49
N ARG A 40 -14.98 -5.99 -11.41
CA ARG A 40 -14.87 -5.55 -12.80
C ARG A 40 -15.46 -4.15 -12.98
N ASP A 41 -14.86 -3.38 -13.89
CA ASP A 41 -15.35 -2.05 -14.26
C ASP A 41 -16.77 -2.12 -14.84
N ASP A 42 -17.07 -3.19 -15.60
CA ASP A 42 -18.35 -3.39 -16.29
C ASP A 42 -19.52 -3.61 -15.32
N ASP A 43 -19.23 -4.08 -14.10
CA ASP A 43 -20.24 -4.28 -13.06
C ASP A 43 -20.56 -2.98 -12.30
N THR A 44 -19.97 -1.84 -12.68
CA THR A 44 -20.09 -0.57 -11.97
C THR A 44 -21.17 0.29 -12.62
N LYS A 45 -22.32 0.44 -11.96
CA LYS A 45 -23.23 1.56 -12.22
C LYS A 45 -22.50 2.86 -11.91
N THR A 46 -22.84 3.96 -12.59
CA THR A 46 -22.28 5.32 -12.41
C THR A 46 -22.58 5.95 -11.03
N ASP A 47 -22.93 5.14 -10.03
CA ASP A 47 -23.12 5.56 -8.65
C ASP A 47 -21.78 5.88 -7.98
N SER A 48 -21.60 7.14 -7.61
CA SER A 48 -20.41 7.69 -6.96
C SER A 48 -20.02 6.94 -5.68
N ASP A 49 -21.00 6.50 -4.89
CA ASP A 49 -20.73 5.79 -3.63
C ASP A 49 -20.24 4.36 -3.87
N ALA A 50 -20.76 3.69 -4.91
CA ALA A 50 -20.30 2.38 -5.32
C ALA A 50 -18.86 2.43 -5.87
N ILE A 51 -18.52 3.45 -6.66
CA ILE A 51 -17.17 3.69 -7.19
C ILE A 51 -16.18 3.92 -6.04
N ARG A 52 -16.53 4.79 -5.08
CA ARG A 52 -15.68 5.08 -3.91
C ARG A 52 -15.38 3.82 -3.08
N ARG A 53 -16.40 3.00 -2.81
CA ARG A 53 -16.20 1.74 -2.06
C ARG A 53 -15.26 0.79 -2.78
N ARG A 54 -15.38 0.67 -4.11
CA ARG A 54 -14.51 -0.20 -4.93
C ARG A 54 -13.06 0.29 -4.92
N LEU A 55 -12.85 1.59 -5.16
CA LEU A 55 -11.52 2.18 -5.10
C LEU A 55 -10.90 2.03 -3.71
N PHE A 56 -11.69 2.13 -2.66
CA PHE A 56 -11.23 1.87 -1.31
C PHE A 56 -10.80 0.42 -1.11
N VAL A 57 -11.56 -0.57 -1.59
CA VAL A 57 -11.15 -2.00 -1.53
C VAL A 57 -9.84 -2.23 -2.30
N LYS A 58 -9.71 -1.68 -3.52
CA LYS A 58 -8.47 -1.77 -4.32
C LYS A 58 -7.29 -1.09 -3.63
N PHE A 59 -7.52 0.06 -2.98
CA PHE A 59 -6.51 0.78 -2.22
C PHE A 59 -6.02 -0.04 -1.02
N THR A 60 -6.94 -0.58 -0.23
CA THR A 60 -6.59 -1.42 0.92
C THR A 60 -5.87 -2.69 0.49
N ALA A 61 -6.25 -3.30 -0.63
CA ALA A 61 -5.52 -4.43 -1.20
C ALA A 61 -4.09 -4.05 -1.63
N ALA A 62 -3.91 -2.89 -2.27
CA ALA A 62 -2.58 -2.39 -2.63
C ALA A 62 -1.71 -2.09 -1.40
N LEU A 63 -2.29 -1.53 -0.33
CA LEU A 63 -1.60 -1.34 0.96
C LEU A 63 -1.17 -2.67 1.56
N ALA A 64 -2.07 -3.66 1.63
CA ALA A 64 -1.76 -4.97 2.19
C ALA A 64 -0.64 -5.68 1.42
N VAL A 65 -0.66 -5.65 0.08
CA VAL A 65 0.45 -6.20 -0.72
C VAL A 65 1.74 -5.45 -0.45
N SER A 66 1.67 -4.12 -0.28
CA SER A 66 2.85 -3.33 0.00
C SER A 66 3.51 -3.66 1.32
N GLU A 67 2.72 -3.80 2.39
CA GLU A 67 3.19 -4.18 3.71
C GLU A 67 3.84 -5.58 3.69
N VAL A 68 3.24 -6.53 2.97
CA VAL A 68 3.80 -7.87 2.77
C VAL A 68 5.15 -7.84 2.08
N ALA A 69 5.24 -7.15 0.95
CA ALA A 69 6.46 -7.04 0.18
C ALA A 69 7.55 -6.30 0.97
N SER A 70 7.17 -5.26 1.69
CA SER A 70 8.12 -4.37 2.34
C SER A 70 8.57 -4.87 3.70
N SER A 71 7.65 -4.91 4.66
CA SER A 71 8.00 -5.05 6.07
C SER A 71 8.40 -6.48 6.43
N TYR A 72 7.94 -7.45 5.64
CA TYR A 72 8.18 -8.87 5.91
C TYR A 72 9.21 -9.53 4.98
N ILE A 73 9.51 -8.93 3.82
CA ILE A 73 10.47 -9.50 2.86
C ILE A 73 11.65 -8.55 2.65
N CYS A 74 11.43 -7.39 2.05
CA CYS A 74 12.52 -6.51 1.64
C CYS A 74 13.27 -5.89 2.82
N SER A 75 12.56 -5.44 3.85
CA SER A 75 13.14 -4.77 5.02
C SER A 75 14.10 -5.69 5.81
N PRO A 76 13.72 -6.92 6.23
CA PRO A 76 14.65 -7.82 6.90
C PRO A 76 15.85 -8.20 6.03
N ILE A 77 15.62 -8.49 4.74
CA ILE A 77 16.68 -8.91 3.82
C ILE A 77 17.69 -7.79 3.62
N ALA A 78 17.24 -6.56 3.35
CA ALA A 78 18.10 -5.40 3.15
C ALA A 78 18.89 -5.08 4.43
N GLY A 79 18.20 -5.03 5.57
CA GLY A 79 18.80 -4.74 6.87
C GLY A 79 19.89 -5.73 7.26
N MET A 80 19.58 -7.03 7.19
CA MET A 80 20.56 -8.08 7.51
C MET A 80 21.72 -8.07 6.52
N SER A 81 21.46 -7.97 5.22
CA SER A 81 22.51 -8.02 4.19
C SER A 81 23.52 -6.89 4.38
N VAL A 82 23.05 -5.66 4.60
CA VAL A 82 23.93 -4.50 4.79
C VAL A 82 24.64 -4.55 6.13
N GLN A 83 23.98 -4.99 7.21
CA GLN A 83 24.63 -5.16 8.51
C GLN A 83 25.79 -6.16 8.42
N TYR A 84 25.56 -7.34 7.82
CA TYR A 84 26.59 -8.36 7.71
C TYR A 84 27.72 -7.96 6.76
N ALA A 85 27.38 -7.34 5.62
CA ALA A 85 28.39 -6.91 4.65
C ALA A 85 29.27 -5.78 5.18
N SER A 86 28.71 -4.85 5.96
CA SER A 86 29.45 -3.69 6.48
C SER A 86 30.05 -3.90 7.87
N GLY A 87 29.64 -4.95 8.59
CA GLY A 87 30.00 -5.14 9.99
C GLY A 87 29.44 -4.07 10.93
N ASN A 88 28.47 -3.26 10.47
CA ASN A 88 27.94 -2.12 11.21
C ASN A 88 26.40 -2.23 11.34
N PRO A 89 25.88 -2.34 12.58
CA PRO A 89 24.45 -2.50 12.81
C PRO A 89 23.63 -1.23 12.54
N TYR A 90 24.25 -0.03 12.60
CA TYR A 90 23.58 1.23 12.22
C TYR A 90 23.33 1.30 10.72
N HIS A 91 24.24 0.78 9.88
CA HIS A 91 23.98 0.64 8.45
C HIS A 91 22.86 -0.38 8.18
N GLY A 92 22.76 -1.41 9.03
CA GLY A 92 21.61 -2.33 9.05
C GLY A 92 20.29 -1.61 9.23
N ILE A 93 20.16 -0.73 10.25
CA ILE A 93 18.94 0.07 10.48
C ILE A 93 18.58 0.90 9.24
N TRP A 94 19.54 1.62 8.66
CA TRP A 94 19.28 2.44 7.47
C TRP A 94 18.78 1.61 6.29
N ALA A 95 19.39 0.44 6.08
CA ALA A 95 18.99 -0.47 5.01
C ALA A 95 17.61 -1.11 5.26
N THR A 96 17.26 -1.39 6.51
CA THR A 96 15.91 -1.82 6.93
C THR A 96 14.87 -0.77 6.56
N VAL A 97 15.08 0.48 6.96
CA VAL A 97 14.15 1.60 6.69
C VAL A 97 13.99 1.84 5.19
N LEU A 98 15.11 1.91 4.45
CA LEU A 98 15.08 2.11 3.00
C LEU A 98 14.46 0.93 2.26
N GLY A 99 14.76 -0.29 2.72
CA GLY A 99 14.22 -1.54 2.22
C GLY A 99 12.72 -1.62 2.40
N ASP A 100 12.20 -1.18 3.54
CA ASP A 100 10.77 -1.07 3.79
C ASP A 100 10.12 0.00 2.91
N TYR A 101 10.53 1.27 3.06
CA TYR A 101 9.86 2.39 2.40
C TYR A 101 9.83 2.27 0.86
N THR A 102 10.98 1.94 0.25
CA THR A 102 11.11 1.91 -1.22
C THR A 102 10.28 0.78 -1.81
N SER A 103 10.36 -0.42 -1.20
CA SER A 103 9.62 -1.58 -1.70
C SER A 103 8.13 -1.43 -1.44
N ALA A 104 7.70 -0.80 -0.33
CA ALA A 104 6.31 -0.48 -0.05
C ALA A 104 5.73 0.43 -1.14
N LEU A 105 6.45 1.51 -1.47
CA LEU A 105 6.04 2.42 -2.54
C LEU A 105 5.92 1.68 -3.88
N VAL A 106 6.95 0.96 -4.30
CA VAL A 106 6.95 0.29 -5.61
C VAL A 106 5.83 -0.74 -5.71
N SER A 107 5.72 -1.63 -4.72
CA SER A 107 4.71 -2.69 -4.70
C SER A 107 3.29 -2.14 -4.61
N PHE A 108 3.06 -1.07 -3.84
CA PHE A 108 1.78 -0.36 -3.80
C PHE A 108 1.41 0.16 -5.20
N HIS A 109 2.30 0.89 -5.87
CA HIS A 109 2.01 1.51 -7.15
C HIS A 109 1.80 0.49 -8.27
N VAL A 110 2.61 -0.57 -8.29
CA VAL A 110 2.45 -1.69 -9.23
C VAL A 110 1.09 -2.37 -9.01
N THR A 111 0.72 -2.65 -7.75
CA THR A 111 -0.56 -3.29 -7.43
C THR A 111 -1.73 -2.38 -7.76
N TRP A 112 -1.64 -1.10 -7.43
CA TRP A 112 -2.65 -0.09 -7.74
C TRP A 112 -2.87 0.05 -9.26
N ALA A 113 -1.79 0.13 -10.03
CA ALA A 113 -1.85 0.18 -11.48
C ALA A 113 -2.49 -1.09 -12.06
N ALA A 114 -2.11 -2.27 -11.57
CA ALA A 114 -2.65 -3.55 -12.01
C ALA A 114 -4.17 -3.68 -11.70
N LEU A 115 -4.60 -3.28 -10.51
CA LEU A 115 -6.00 -3.31 -10.10
C LEU A 115 -6.87 -2.27 -10.82
N ASN A 116 -6.26 -1.23 -11.39
CA ASN A 116 -6.93 -0.16 -12.13
C ASN A 116 -6.45 -0.08 -13.58
N ALA A 117 -6.00 -1.20 -14.15
CA ALA A 117 -5.41 -1.23 -15.49
C ALA A 117 -6.35 -0.66 -16.56
N GLY A 118 -7.66 -0.92 -16.48
CA GLY A 118 -8.66 -0.35 -17.40
C GLY A 118 -8.71 1.18 -17.36
N TYR A 119 -8.64 1.77 -16.16
CA TYR A 119 -8.59 3.22 -15.99
C TYR A 119 -7.30 3.83 -16.56
N TYR A 120 -6.17 3.12 -16.49
CA TYR A 120 -4.86 3.55 -16.99
C TYR A 120 -4.48 2.99 -18.38
N ALA A 121 -5.35 2.23 -19.06
CA ALA A 121 -5.00 1.39 -20.22
C ALA A 121 -4.42 2.17 -21.40
N SER A 122 -4.79 3.43 -21.56
CA SER A 122 -4.13 4.35 -22.48
C SER A 122 -2.92 5.00 -21.79
N PHE A 123 -1.95 4.16 -21.37
CA PHE A 123 -0.89 4.57 -20.43
C PHE A 123 -0.10 5.79 -20.94
N LEU A 124 0.12 5.94 -22.25
CA LEU A 124 0.80 7.11 -22.82
C LEU A 124 0.00 8.42 -22.68
N THR A 125 -1.33 8.39 -22.82
CA THR A 125 -2.18 9.59 -22.66
C THR A 125 -2.60 9.84 -21.21
N LYS A 126 -2.53 8.82 -20.35
CA LYS A 126 -2.86 8.89 -18.92
C LYS A 126 -1.65 8.79 -17.99
N ALA A 127 -0.42 8.78 -18.52
CA ALA A 127 0.81 8.78 -17.73
C ALA A 127 0.86 9.98 -16.78
N ARG A 128 0.38 11.15 -17.22
CA ARG A 128 0.27 12.34 -16.38
C ARG A 128 -0.72 12.16 -15.23
N THR A 129 -1.85 11.52 -15.49
CA THR A 129 -2.85 11.19 -14.46
C THR A 129 -2.29 10.18 -13.46
N PHE A 130 -1.67 9.11 -13.95
CA PHE A 130 -1.00 8.12 -13.10
C PHE A 130 0.11 8.75 -12.26
N ALA A 131 0.97 9.60 -12.86
CA ALA A 131 2.03 10.30 -12.13
C ALA A 131 1.47 11.26 -11.07
N SER A 132 0.38 11.96 -11.36
CA SER A 132 -0.30 12.83 -10.40
C SER A 132 -0.90 12.05 -9.22
N ASP A 133 -1.55 10.92 -9.50
CA ASP A 133 -2.10 10.02 -8.47
C ASP A 133 -0.97 9.41 -7.64
N ALA A 134 0.05 8.87 -8.29
CA ALA A 134 1.25 8.29 -7.68
C ALA A 134 1.95 9.30 -6.77
N PHE A 135 2.21 10.51 -7.25
CA PHE A 135 2.83 11.56 -6.44
C PHE A 135 1.98 11.95 -5.22
N SER A 136 0.65 11.94 -5.38
CA SER A 136 -0.26 12.19 -4.25
C SER A 136 -0.17 11.08 -3.20
N PHE A 137 -0.13 9.81 -3.63
CA PHE A 137 0.09 8.67 -2.72
C PHE A 137 1.46 8.75 -2.05
N ILE A 138 2.54 9.00 -2.81
CA ILE A 138 3.90 9.16 -2.28
C ILE A 138 3.94 10.25 -1.22
N LYS A 139 3.33 11.41 -1.47
CA LYS A 139 3.30 12.52 -0.51
C LYS A 139 2.59 12.13 0.79
N ILE A 140 1.43 11.49 0.68
CA ILE A 140 0.68 11.02 1.86
C ILE A 140 1.49 9.98 2.63
N HIS A 141 2.00 8.96 1.94
CA HIS A 141 2.85 7.93 2.53
C HIS A 141 4.09 8.52 3.20
N ALA A 142 4.82 9.42 2.54
CA ALA A 142 5.98 10.09 3.12
C ALA A 142 5.61 10.87 4.40
N SER A 143 4.52 11.64 4.37
CA SER A 143 4.07 12.41 5.54
C SER A 143 3.66 11.55 6.73
N ALA A 144 3.15 10.34 6.47
CA ALA A 144 2.76 9.39 7.51
C ALA A 144 3.94 8.52 7.99
N SER A 145 4.80 8.08 7.07
CA SER A 145 5.87 7.11 7.34
C SER A 145 7.17 7.74 7.84
N LEU A 146 7.55 8.93 7.37
CA LEU A 146 8.81 9.56 7.79
C LEU A 146 8.89 9.78 9.32
N PRO A 147 7.87 10.30 10.01
CA PRO A 147 7.91 10.44 11.47
C PRO A 147 8.02 9.08 12.17
N VAL A 148 7.34 8.07 11.62
CA VAL A 148 7.27 6.71 12.16
C VAL A 148 8.63 6.02 12.03
N TYR A 149 9.27 6.08 10.86
CA TYR A 149 10.62 5.56 10.67
C TYR A 149 11.66 6.31 11.49
N ALA A 150 11.51 7.63 11.67
CA ALA A 150 12.42 8.38 12.54
C ALA A 150 12.36 7.87 13.99
N ILE A 151 11.16 7.58 14.50
CA ILE A 151 10.98 6.99 15.83
C ILE A 151 11.54 5.56 15.87
N GLY A 152 11.19 4.72 14.89
CA GLY A 152 11.66 3.33 14.79
C GLY A 152 13.18 3.21 14.73
N ALA A 153 13.83 4.01 13.89
CA ALA A 153 15.28 4.08 13.77
C ALA A 153 15.93 4.58 15.07
N THR A 154 15.34 5.57 15.76
CA THR A 154 15.86 6.08 17.03
C THR A 154 15.78 5.04 18.14
N LEU A 155 14.63 4.38 18.31
CA LEU A 155 14.44 3.31 19.30
C LEU A 155 15.40 2.14 19.03
N SER A 156 15.60 1.83 17.76
CA SER A 156 16.56 0.81 17.33
C SER A 156 17.99 1.19 17.67
N ALA A 157 18.41 2.42 17.38
CA ALA A 157 19.74 2.91 17.71
C ALA A 157 20.00 2.90 19.24
N ILE A 158 18.99 3.21 20.05
CA ILE A 158 19.06 3.09 21.51
C ILE A 158 19.29 1.63 21.93
N ALA A 159 18.55 0.68 21.33
CA ALA A 159 18.72 -0.74 21.61
C ALA A 159 20.12 -1.25 21.23
N ILE A 160 20.67 -0.81 20.09
CA ILE A 160 22.06 -1.11 19.69
C ILE A 160 23.03 -0.61 20.75
N THR A 161 22.90 0.65 21.14
CA THR A 161 23.80 1.30 22.09
C THR A 161 23.77 0.58 23.44
N ALA A 162 22.59 0.12 23.88
CA ALA A 162 22.45 -0.68 25.08
C ALA A 162 23.16 -2.05 24.95
N VAL A 163 23.07 -2.72 23.80
CA VAL A 163 23.78 -4.00 23.55
C VAL A 163 25.30 -3.79 23.50
N ASP A 164 25.76 -2.76 22.79
CA ASP A 164 27.19 -2.42 22.70
C ASP A 164 27.81 -2.08 24.06
N PHE A 165 27.03 -1.49 24.97
CA PHE A 165 27.45 -1.27 26.34
C PHE A 165 27.79 -2.57 27.09
N PHE A 166 27.04 -3.66 26.84
CA PHE A 166 27.31 -4.96 27.46
C PHE A 166 28.36 -5.78 26.71
N SER A 167 28.47 -5.63 25.38
CA SER A 167 29.55 -6.21 24.57
C SER A 167 29.60 -5.58 23.18
N THR A 168 30.66 -4.82 22.91
CA THR A 168 30.92 -4.09 21.64
C THR A 168 31.02 -4.99 20.40
N THR A 169 31.23 -6.30 20.58
CA THR A 169 31.32 -7.28 19.48
C THR A 169 30.01 -8.03 19.21
N LEU A 170 28.98 -7.84 20.03
CA LEU A 170 27.73 -8.60 19.91
C LEU A 170 26.69 -7.95 19.00
N ALA A 171 26.66 -6.61 18.91
CA ALA A 171 25.59 -5.91 18.22
C ALA A 171 25.49 -6.32 16.73
N TYR A 172 26.58 -6.27 15.97
CA TYR A 172 26.55 -6.65 14.55
C TYR A 172 26.26 -8.15 14.30
N LYS A 173 26.41 -9.02 15.32
CA LYS A 173 26.11 -10.46 15.26
C LYS A 173 24.67 -10.78 15.67
N PHE A 174 24.03 -9.88 16.42
CA PHE A 174 22.63 -10.02 16.75
C PHE A 174 21.76 -9.63 15.56
N PRO A 175 20.61 -10.28 15.33
CA PRO A 175 19.67 -9.91 14.29
C PRO A 175 18.89 -8.64 14.66
N LEU A 176 19.61 -7.55 14.96
CA LEU A 176 19.07 -6.24 15.30
C LEU A 176 18.06 -5.71 14.27
N PRO A 177 18.18 -5.94 12.95
CA PRO A 177 17.17 -5.54 11.98
C PRO A 177 15.81 -6.18 12.27
N ILE A 178 15.77 -7.42 12.78
CA ILE A 178 14.52 -8.10 13.16
C ILE A 178 13.92 -7.46 14.42
N LEU A 179 14.76 -7.03 15.37
CA LEU A 179 14.33 -6.30 16.55
C LEU A 179 13.76 -4.92 16.17
N THR A 180 14.43 -4.20 15.26
CA THR A 180 13.98 -2.92 14.69
C THR A 180 12.61 -3.05 14.06
N ILE A 181 12.44 -4.04 13.16
CA ILE A 181 11.16 -4.31 12.51
C ILE A 181 10.09 -4.65 13.55
N SER A 182 10.44 -5.39 14.60
CA SER A 182 9.48 -5.71 15.66
C SER A 182 9.03 -4.45 16.42
N ILE A 183 9.96 -3.55 16.77
CA ILE A 183 9.62 -2.27 17.41
C ILE A 183 8.78 -1.39 16.47
N GLU A 184 9.14 -1.35 15.18
CA GLU A 184 8.41 -0.62 14.15
C GLU A 184 6.98 -1.16 13.95
N LEU A 185 6.79 -2.48 13.90
CA LEU A 185 5.47 -3.10 13.80
C LEU A 185 4.63 -2.86 15.06
N PHE A 186 5.20 -2.98 16.26
CA PHE A 186 4.39 -2.88 17.49
C PHE A 186 4.05 -1.45 17.92
N VAL A 187 4.98 -0.50 17.79
CA VAL A 187 4.78 0.87 18.33
C VAL A 187 4.36 1.85 17.23
N CYS A 188 4.84 1.61 16.02
CA CYS A 188 4.87 2.59 14.95
C CYS A 188 3.75 2.37 13.92
N GLU A 189 3.24 1.14 13.78
CA GLU A 189 2.13 0.80 12.88
C GLU A 189 0.82 1.53 13.24
N ALA A 190 0.44 1.59 14.53
CA ALA A 190 -0.77 2.28 14.95
C ALA A 190 -0.73 3.80 14.65
N ILE A 191 0.45 4.40 14.80
CA ILE A 191 0.70 5.81 14.49
C ILE A 191 0.64 6.00 12.96
N PHE A 192 1.32 5.13 12.21
CA PHE A 192 1.33 5.15 10.76
C PHE A 192 -0.08 5.07 10.17
N LEU A 193 -0.88 4.08 10.58
CA LEU A 193 -2.25 3.90 10.10
C LEU A 193 -3.14 5.10 10.45
N SER A 194 -2.96 5.68 11.64
CA SER A 194 -3.70 6.87 12.07
C SER A 194 -3.39 8.11 11.21
N LEU A 195 -2.12 8.30 10.85
CA LEU A 195 -1.67 9.40 9.98
C LEU A 195 -2.07 9.17 8.52
N LEU A 196 -2.10 7.93 8.06
CA LEU A 196 -2.36 7.56 6.66
C LEU A 196 -3.86 7.62 6.31
N MET A 197 -4.74 7.21 7.22
CA MET A 197 -6.14 6.89 6.89
C MET A 197 -6.94 8.10 6.39
N ARG A 198 -6.87 9.24 7.10
CA ARG A 198 -7.67 10.43 6.74
C ARG A 198 -7.27 11.04 5.38
N PRO A 199 -5.99 11.33 5.11
CA PRO A 199 -5.57 11.83 3.79
C PRO A 199 -5.85 10.84 2.66
N SER A 200 -5.76 9.53 2.92
CA SER A 200 -6.06 8.49 1.91
C SER A 200 -7.52 8.48 1.50
N ILE A 201 -8.46 8.65 2.44
CA ILE A 201 -9.90 8.72 2.14
C ILE A 201 -10.21 9.95 1.26
N GLU A 202 -9.58 11.09 1.55
CA GLU A 202 -9.74 12.31 0.77
C GLU A 202 -9.21 12.12 -0.67
N LEU A 203 -8.02 11.51 -0.80
CA LEU A 203 -7.43 11.20 -2.10
C LEU A 203 -8.31 10.22 -2.91
N ILE A 204 -8.80 9.15 -2.29
CA ILE A 204 -9.68 8.16 -2.93
C ILE A 204 -10.98 8.84 -3.39
N SER A 205 -11.50 9.79 -2.61
CA SER A 205 -12.70 10.54 -2.99
C SER A 205 -12.45 11.40 -4.25
N ARG A 206 -11.27 12.01 -4.37
CA ARG A 206 -10.85 12.79 -5.54
C ARG A 206 -10.65 11.90 -6.78
N ILE A 207 -9.95 10.78 -6.61
CA ILE A 207 -9.75 9.80 -7.69
C ILE A 207 -11.09 9.22 -8.13
N GLY A 208 -12.00 8.95 -7.19
CA GLY A 208 -13.35 8.45 -7.48
C GLY A 208 -14.16 9.34 -8.40
N ALA A 209 -14.05 10.67 -8.26
CA ALA A 209 -14.69 11.60 -9.20
C ALA A 209 -14.13 11.47 -10.63
N SER A 210 -12.80 11.36 -10.76
CA SER A 210 -12.15 11.17 -12.08
C SER A 210 -12.48 9.80 -12.70
N TYR A 211 -12.59 8.78 -11.86
CA TYR A 211 -12.97 7.43 -12.26
C TYR A 211 -14.42 7.37 -12.76
N ALA A 212 -15.34 8.10 -12.11
CA ALA A 212 -16.73 8.20 -12.53
C ALA A 212 -16.85 8.79 -13.95
N THR A 213 -16.16 9.90 -14.23
CA THR A 213 -16.10 10.49 -15.57
C THR A 213 -15.55 9.52 -16.62
N TYR A 214 -14.55 8.72 -16.26
CA TYR A 214 -14.03 7.66 -17.15
C TYR A 214 -15.10 6.59 -17.46
N LEU A 215 -15.81 6.09 -16.44
CA LEU A 215 -16.85 5.09 -16.63
C LEU A 215 -18.02 5.65 -17.45
N GLU A 216 -18.42 6.90 -17.24
CA GLU A 216 -19.44 7.59 -18.05
C GLU A 216 -19.02 7.67 -19.51
N THR A 217 -17.77 8.06 -19.79
CA THR A 217 -17.24 8.16 -21.16
C THR A 217 -17.19 6.79 -21.84
N ARG A 218 -16.75 5.76 -21.10
CA ARG A 218 -16.64 4.39 -21.60
C ARG A 218 -18.01 3.75 -21.87
N ASN A 219 -18.98 3.97 -20.98
CA ASN A 219 -20.33 3.39 -21.09
C ASN A 219 -21.26 4.20 -22.00
N GLY A 220 -20.98 5.50 -22.20
CA GLY A 220 -21.68 6.39 -23.13
C GLY A 220 -21.13 6.40 -24.56
N SER A 221 -20.01 5.72 -24.81
CA SER A 221 -19.54 5.45 -26.18
C SER A 221 -20.47 4.41 -26.82
N PRO A 222 -21.02 4.63 -28.03
CA PRO A 222 -21.85 3.63 -28.67
C PRO A 222 -21.02 2.36 -28.82
N LYS A 223 -21.53 1.24 -28.28
CA LYS A 223 -21.04 -0.08 -28.66
C LYS A 223 -21.21 -0.16 -30.18
N ILE A 224 -20.12 -0.10 -30.92
CA ILE A 224 -20.13 -0.54 -32.32
C ILE A 224 -20.42 -2.03 -32.23
N ASP A 225 -21.67 -2.40 -32.48
CA ASP A 225 -22.08 -3.79 -32.66
C ASP A 225 -21.30 -4.33 -33.87
N THR A 226 -20.21 -5.03 -33.62
CA THR A 226 -19.47 -5.79 -34.63
C THR A 226 -20.20 -7.08 -35.03
N THR A 227 -21.49 -7.19 -34.78
CA THR A 227 -22.34 -8.34 -35.12
C THR A 227 -23.06 -8.18 -36.47
N VAL A 228 -22.86 -7.08 -37.20
CA VAL A 228 -23.41 -6.90 -38.55
C VAL A 228 -22.30 -6.59 -39.56
N SER A 229 -21.45 -7.58 -39.85
CA SER A 229 -20.57 -7.54 -41.04
C SER A 229 -20.37 -8.89 -41.73
N ASP A 230 -20.92 -9.99 -41.22
CA ASP A 230 -20.76 -11.32 -41.84
C ASP A 230 -22.03 -11.83 -42.56
N ALA A 231 -23.08 -11.02 -42.66
CA ALA A 231 -24.34 -11.39 -43.34
C ALA A 231 -24.52 -10.77 -44.75
N ALA A 232 -23.52 -10.04 -45.27
CA ALA A 232 -23.64 -9.33 -46.54
C ALA A 232 -22.82 -9.91 -47.71
N ASN A 233 -22.28 -11.13 -47.58
CA ASN A 233 -21.59 -11.82 -48.66
C ASN A 233 -22.00 -13.29 -48.75
N VAL A 234 -23.24 -13.55 -49.17
CA VAL A 234 -23.61 -14.77 -49.89
C VAL A 234 -24.61 -14.37 -50.97
N ASN A 235 -24.09 -14.02 -52.15
CA ASN A 235 -24.76 -14.21 -53.43
C ASN A 235 -23.95 -15.25 -54.20
#